data_AF-A0A534T344-F1
#
_entry.id   AF-A0A534T344-F1
#
_cell.length_a   1.000
_cell.length_b   1.000
_cell.length_c   1.000
_cell.angle_alpha   90.00
_cell.angle_beta   90.00
_cell.angle_gamma   90.00
#
_symmetry.space_group_name_H-M   'P 1'
#
loop_
_entity.id
_entity.type
_entity.pdbx_description
1 polymer ?
#
loop_
_entity_poly.entity_id
_entity_poly.type
_entity_poly.pdbx_seq_one_letter_code
_entity_poly.pdbx_strand_id
1 'polypeptide(L)' 'MTKEARERDITVNRRAFHDYTITERFEAGLALVGSEVKSLRDHRANLKDSYARFFGDELFLV' A
#
# COMPACT_ATOMS: atom_id res chain seq x y z
N MET A 1 -3.75 2.30 31.23
CA MET A 1 -2.82 1.55 30.37
C MET A 1 -3.52 1.28 29.05
N THR A 2 -3.47 2.26 28.14
CA THR A 2 -4.14 2.17 26.84
C THR A 2 -3.26 1.32 25.92
N LYS A 3 -3.81 0.20 25.44
CA LYS A 3 -3.11 -0.74 24.56
C LYS A 3 -2.86 -0.01 23.24
N GLU A 4 -1.64 0.47 23.00
CA GLU A 4 -1.24 0.95 21.67
C GLU A 4 -1.48 -0.22 20.70
N ALA A 5 -2.45 -0.03 19.81
CA ALA A 5 -2.71 -1.00 18.76
C ALA A 5 -1.42 -1.13 17.97
N ARG A 6 -0.80 -2.32 18.00
CA ARG A 6 0.37 -2.60 17.17
C ARG A 6 -0.05 -2.37 15.73
N GLU A 7 0.34 -1.23 15.18
CA GLU A 7 0.17 -0.88 13.79
C GLU A 7 1.06 -1.84 13.01
N ARG A 8 0.43 -2.91 12.51
CA ARG A 8 1.08 -3.91 11.69
C ARG A 8 0.71 -3.58 10.26
N ASP A 9 1.71 -3.46 9.41
CA ASP A 9 1.51 -3.29 7.98
C ASP A 9 0.60 -4.41 7.47
N ILE A 10 -0.52 -4.03 6.85
CA ILE A 10 -1.48 -4.97 6.29
C ILE A 10 -0.83 -5.79 5.16
N THR A 11 -0.03 -5.12 4.31
CA THR A 11 0.68 -5.75 3.20
C THR A 11 1.91 -4.92 2.88
N VAL A 12 3.02 -5.59 2.57
CA VAL A 12 4.28 -4.97 2.16
C VAL A 12 4.78 -5.64 0.89
N ASN A 13 5.07 -4.86 -0.15
CA ASN A 13 5.73 -5.37 -1.35
C ASN A 13 7.22 -5.59 -1.09
N ARG A 14 7.58 -6.74 -0.53
CA ARG A 14 8.98 -7.10 -0.26
C ARG A 14 9.83 -7.16 -1.52
N ARG A 15 9.22 -7.53 -2.66
CA ARG A 15 9.91 -7.65 -3.94
C ARG A 15 10.45 -6.31 -4.44
N ALA A 16 9.75 -5.21 -4.17
CA ALA A 16 10.23 -3.87 -4.53
C ALA A 16 11.60 -3.53 -3.93
N PHE A 17 11.90 -4.03 -2.72
CA PHE A 17 13.19 -3.81 -2.05
C PHE A 17 14.32 -4.68 -2.60
N HIS A 18 14.01 -5.75 -3.33
CA HIS A 18 14.99 -6.62 -3.96
C HIS A 18 15.26 -6.22 -5.41
N ASP A 19 14.19 -5.87 -6.14
CA ASP A 19 14.24 -5.61 -7.57
C ASP A 19 14.65 -4.15 -7.87
N TYR A 20 14.46 -3.22 -6.92
CA TYR A 20 14.75 -1.80 -7.10
C TYR A 20 15.56 -1.23 -5.93
N THR A 21 16.33 -0.19 -6.22
CA THR A 21 16.96 0.64 -5.19
C THR A 21 16.04 1.80 -4.87
N ILE A 22 15.58 1.88 -3.61
CA ILE A 22 14.68 2.95 -3.15
C ILE A 22 15.51 4.16 -2.75
N THR A 23 15.40 5.25 -3.52
CA THR A 23 16.08 6.52 -3.21
C THR A 23 15.31 7.35 -2.19
N GLU A 24 13.98 7.41 -2.34
CA GLU A 24 13.10 8.23 -1.50
C GLU A 24 11.80 7.49 -1.20
N ARG A 25 11.17 7.80 -0.07
CA ARG A 25 9.88 7.24 0.34
C ARG A 25 8.89 8.37 0.57
N PHE A 26 7.71 8.21 0.00
CA PHE A 26 6.60 9.14 0.17
C PHE A 26 5.44 8.42 0.87
N GLU A 27 4.73 9.14 1.73
CA GLU A 27 3.50 8.67 2.32
C GLU A 27 2.30 9.19 1.51
N ALA A 28 1.36 8.29 1.21
CA ALA A 28 0.15 8.61 0.47
C ALA A 28 -1.05 7.87 1.07
N GLY A 29 -2.23 8.45 0.92
CA GLY A 29 -3.50 7.82 1.28
C GLY A 29 -4.15 7.18 0.05
N LEU A 30 -4.63 5.94 0.18
CA LEU A 30 -5.46 5.30 -0.84
C LEU A 30 -6.93 5.60 -0.59
N ALA A 31 -7.61 6.16 -1.59
CA ALA A 31 -9.06 6.31 -1.56
C ALA A 31 -9.71 4.96 -1.93
N LEU A 32 -10.23 4.25 -0.93
CA LEU A 32 -10.82 2.92 -1.08
C LEU A 32 -12.31 2.92 -0.82
N VAL A 33 -13.04 2.04 -1.49
CA VAL A 33 -14.44 1.76 -1.20
C VAL A 33 -14.59 0.62 -0.19
N GLY A 34 -15.73 0.55 0.51
CA GLY A 34 -15.88 -0.31 1.69
C GLY A 34 -15.61 -1.81 1.49
N SER A 35 -15.77 -2.34 0.27
CA SER A 35 -15.40 -3.72 -0.07
C SER A 35 -13.88 -3.94 -0.07
N GLU A 36 -13.11 -3.00 -0.60
CA GLU A 36 -11.65 -3.08 -0.68
C GLU A 36 -11.02 -3.03 0.70
N VAL A 37 -11.56 -2.18 1.59
CA VAL A 37 -11.13 -2.10 2.99
C VAL A 37 -11.26 -3.47 3.69
N LYS A 38 -12.35 -4.21 3.42
CA LYS A 38 -12.52 -5.57 3.97
C LYS A 38 -11.48 -6.53 3.41
N SER A 39 -11.27 -6.53 2.09
CA SER A 39 -10.29 -7.41 1.44
C SER A 39 -8.84 -7.15 1.91
N LEU A 40 -8.48 -5.89 2.14
CA LEU A 40 -7.18 -5.54 2.71
C LEU A 40 -7.04 -6.06 4.15
N ARG A 41 -8.05 -5.87 5.01
CA ARG A 41 -8.02 -6.42 6.39
C ARG A 41 -7.86 -7.94 6.42
N ASP A 42 -8.39 -8.64 5.44
CA ASP A 42 -8.23 -10.09 5.25
C ASP A 42 -6.86 -10.48 4.63
N HIS A 43 -5.93 -9.53 4.48
CA HIS A 43 -4.59 -9.72 3.89
C HIS A 43 -4.62 -10.29 2.47
N ARG A 44 -5.68 -9.99 1.70
CA ARG A 44 -5.84 -10.45 0.30
C ARG A 44 -5.30 -9.45 -0.73
N ALA A 45 -4.44 -8.53 -0.32
CA ALA A 45 -3.84 -7.55 -1.22
C ALA A 45 -2.64 -8.17 -1.95
N ASN A 46 -2.54 -7.94 -3.26
CA ASN A 46 -1.37 -8.29 -4.03
C ASN A 46 -0.80 -7.01 -4.67
N LEU A 47 0.44 -6.68 -4.32
CA LEU A 47 1.17 -5.52 -4.85
C LEU A 47 2.31 -5.95 -5.79
N LYS A 48 2.31 -7.20 -6.24
CA LYS A 48 3.33 -7.73 -7.15
C LYS A 48 3.15 -7.09 -8.52
N ASP A 49 4.25 -6.57 -9.06
CA ASP A 49 4.31 -5.88 -10.35
C ASP A 49 3.38 -4.64 -10.44
N SER A 50 2.92 -4.14 -9.28
CA SER A 50 2.15 -2.91 -9.17
C SER A 50 3.03 -1.67 -9.26
N TYR A 51 2.50 -0.59 -9.80
CA TYR A 51 3.21 0.68 -9.95
C TYR A 51 2.28 1.88 -9.78
N ALA A 52 2.84 3.01 -9.37
CA ALA A 52 2.12 4.26 -9.30
C ALA A 52 2.17 4.98 -10.65
N ARG A 53 1.02 5.43 -11.15
CA ARG A 53 0.90 6.14 -12.43
C ARG A 53 0.12 7.43 -12.24
N PHE A 54 0.65 8.51 -12.80
CA PHE A 54 -0.05 9.78 -12.88
C PHE A 54 -1.09 9.74 -14.01
N PHE A 55 -2.30 10.16 -13.67
CA PHE A 55 -3.38 10.43 -14.61
C PHE A 55 -3.85 11.86 -14.37
N GLY A 56 -3.32 12.79 -15.17
CA GLY A 56 -3.51 14.23 -14.92
C GLY A 56 -2.85 14.64 -13.60
N ASP A 57 -3.64 15.26 -12.71
CA ASP A 57 -3.20 15.71 -11.38
C ASP A 57 -3.40 14.64 -10.28
N GLU A 58 -3.84 13.44 -10.64
CA GLU A 58 -4.12 12.35 -9.70
C GLU A 58 -3.09 11.21 -9.83
N LEU A 59 -2.79 10.57 -8.70
CA LEU A 59 -1.90 9.41 -8.63
C LEU A 59 -2.72 8.15 -8.38
N PHE A 60 -2.59 7.18 -9.29
CA PHE A 60 -3.27 5.90 -9.18
C PHE A 60 -2.27 4.78 -8.94
N LEU A 61 -2.65 3.83 -8.08
CA LEU A 61 -1.96 2.56 -7.90
C LEU A 61 -2.57 1.55 -8.87
N VAL A 62 -1.77 1.02 -9.79
CA VAL A 62 -2.16 0.02 -10.81
C VAL A 62 -1.56 -1.33 -10.46
#